data_AF-A0A7V2P2I6-F1
#
_entry.id   AF-A0A7V2P2I6-F1
#
_cell.length_a   1.000
_cell.length_b   1.000
_cell.length_c   1.000
_cell.angle_alpha   90.00
_cell.angle_beta   90.00
_cell.angle_gamma   90.00
#
_symmetry.space_group_name_H-M   'P 1'
#
loop_
_entity.id
_entity.type
_entity.pdbx_description
1 polymer ?
#
loop_
_entity_poly.entity_id
_entity_poly.type
_entity_poly.pdbx_seq_one_letter_code
_entity_poly.pdbx_strand_id
1 'polypeptide(L)'
;MVETSKEMVPWRPFEIMERVEDEAVIQELRGEVIETLVYEFSDRDGRRVIGLSKAGVDRVASEMAMKGEVLRELDFELMSDADSVTAVVKAGRFAVSQDGREILLETVFGTKRQPRKREIYVRGKDGKPVIKDGQPVKRVEEDPFVVEVAMVKAARNAKRRLMPESLITKVIDMARQEGKVRKLGPPEEPTASRPPTPSRQETKAPAPESDISQEDFVLQAKAKGYTNWREILEALGVHSTKEVREMTYRKALGQLPDKTSPEPEGISGTVDEGVSASEEAEAEPALMEADLDF
;
A
#
# COMPACT_ATOMS: atom_id res chain seq x y z
N MET A 1 -21.88 -30.50 -34.68
CA MET A 1 -21.66 -29.60 -33.54
C MET A 1 -20.36 -30.06 -32.90
N VAL A 2 -19.29 -29.28 -33.03
CA VAL A 2 -17.99 -29.62 -32.41
C VAL A 2 -17.99 -28.89 -31.07
N GLU A 3 -18.17 -29.65 -29.98
CA GLU A 3 -17.97 -29.14 -28.64
C GLU A 3 -16.49 -28.76 -28.51
N THR A 4 -16.21 -27.46 -28.52
CA THR A 4 -14.89 -26.95 -28.17
C THR A 4 -14.70 -27.23 -26.68
N SER A 5 -14.05 -28.34 -26.37
CA SER A 5 -13.56 -28.67 -25.03
C SER A 5 -12.68 -27.52 -24.57
N LYS A 6 -13.28 -26.64 -23.76
CA LYS A 6 -12.66 -25.44 -23.19
C LYS A 6 -11.54 -25.93 -22.29
N GLU A 7 -10.31 -25.80 -22.77
CA GLU A 7 -9.11 -26.19 -22.05
C GLU A 7 -9.04 -25.33 -20.78
N MET A 8 -9.49 -25.87 -19.65
CA MET A 8 -9.41 -25.20 -18.36
C MET A 8 -7.94 -25.03 -18.02
N VAL A 9 -7.43 -23.79 -18.13
CA VAL A 9 -6.08 -23.45 -17.67
C VAL A 9 -5.96 -23.88 -16.20
N PRO A 10 -5.00 -24.74 -15.85
CA PRO A 10 -4.88 -25.25 -14.49
C PRO A 10 -4.62 -24.08 -13.54
N TRP A 11 -5.45 -23.96 -12.49
CA TRP A 11 -5.26 -22.95 -11.45
C TRP A 11 -3.94 -23.21 -10.70
N ARG A 12 -3.03 -22.22 -10.79
CA ARG A 12 -1.69 -22.23 -10.19
C ARG A 12 -1.49 -20.97 -9.35
N PRO A 13 -2.15 -20.87 -8.17
CA PRO A 13 -2.15 -19.66 -7.36
C PRO A 13 -0.75 -19.25 -6.89
N PHE A 14 0.12 -20.23 -6.61
CA PHE A 14 1.49 -19.98 -6.18
C PHE A 14 2.34 -19.29 -7.26
N GLU A 15 2.15 -19.62 -8.54
CA GLU A 15 2.85 -18.92 -9.64
C GLU A 15 2.36 -17.48 -9.80
N ILE A 16 1.08 -17.23 -9.52
CA ILE A 16 0.52 -15.87 -9.54
C ILE A 16 1.09 -15.06 -8.39
N MET A 17 1.16 -15.62 -7.19
CA MET A 17 1.79 -14.97 -6.03
C MET A 17 3.25 -14.65 -6.29
N GLU A 18 4.03 -15.63 -6.74
CA GLU A 18 5.45 -15.45 -7.02
C GLU A 18 5.70 -14.28 -7.97
N ARG A 19 4.91 -14.18 -9.03
CA ARG A 19 4.99 -13.07 -9.99
C ARG A 19 4.54 -11.73 -9.42
N VAL A 20 3.45 -11.70 -8.64
CA VAL A 20 2.98 -10.47 -7.99
C VAL A 20 4.02 -9.97 -6.98
N GLU A 21 4.70 -10.88 -6.30
CA GLU A 21 5.78 -10.53 -5.38
C GLU A 21 7.04 -10.08 -6.12
N ASP A 22 7.42 -10.73 -7.22
CA ASP A 22 8.53 -10.28 -8.06
C ASP A 22 8.30 -8.85 -8.53
N GLU A 23 7.09 -8.57 -9.03
CA GLU A 23 6.68 -7.23 -9.46
C GLU A 23 6.74 -6.24 -8.29
N ALA A 24 6.24 -6.61 -7.11
CA ALA A 24 6.31 -5.75 -5.93
C ALA A 24 7.75 -5.41 -5.52
N VAL A 25 8.66 -6.39 -5.51
CA VAL A 25 10.09 -6.15 -5.22
C VAL A 25 10.70 -5.22 -6.25
N ILE A 26 10.40 -5.42 -7.54
CA ILE A 26 10.91 -4.56 -8.62
C ILE A 26 10.35 -3.14 -8.49
N GLN A 27 9.08 -2.98 -8.13
CA GLN A 27 8.46 -1.69 -7.85
C GLN A 27 9.19 -0.96 -6.73
N GLU A 28 9.48 -1.64 -5.64
CA GLU A 28 10.25 -1.05 -4.54
C GLU A 28 11.68 -0.68 -4.94
N LEU A 29 12.38 -1.50 -5.72
CA LEU A 29 13.71 -1.17 -6.24
C LEU A 29 13.69 0.08 -7.13
N ARG A 30 12.53 0.43 -7.71
CA ARG A 30 12.30 1.66 -8.48
C ARG A 30 11.84 2.83 -7.60
N GLY A 31 11.71 2.65 -6.30
CA GLY A 31 11.22 3.65 -5.35
C GLY A 31 9.70 3.78 -5.32
N GLU A 32 8.95 2.85 -5.90
CA GLU A 32 7.48 2.84 -5.84
C GLU A 32 6.99 2.26 -4.50
N VAL A 33 5.86 2.77 -4.00
CA VAL A 33 5.28 2.32 -2.73
C VAL A 33 4.41 1.09 -2.93
N ILE A 34 4.72 0.00 -2.21
CA ILE A 34 3.88 -1.20 -2.18
C ILE A 34 2.79 -1.05 -1.11
N GLU A 35 1.54 -0.81 -1.53
CA GLU A 35 0.42 -0.64 -0.59
C GLU A 35 -0.21 -1.96 -0.12
N THR A 36 -0.05 -3.02 -0.90
CA THR A 36 -0.66 -4.32 -0.60
C THR A 36 0.06 -4.98 0.57
N LEU A 37 -0.63 -5.24 1.67
CA LEU A 37 -0.07 -5.91 2.86
C LEU A 37 -0.35 -7.42 2.89
N VAL A 38 -1.46 -7.84 2.31
CA VAL A 38 -1.94 -9.23 2.40
C VAL A 38 -2.42 -9.71 1.04
N TYR A 39 -2.11 -10.96 0.72
CA TYR A 39 -2.71 -11.69 -0.39
C TYR A 39 -3.72 -12.70 0.12
N GLU A 40 -4.82 -12.86 -0.61
CA GLU A 40 -5.85 -13.85 -0.32
C GLU A 40 -6.21 -14.61 -1.60
N PHE A 41 -6.17 -15.94 -1.57
CA PHE A 41 -6.57 -16.78 -2.69
C PHE A 41 -7.18 -18.09 -2.20
N SER A 42 -7.89 -18.80 -3.09
CA SER A 42 -8.39 -20.14 -2.82
C SER A 42 -7.46 -21.17 -3.44
N ASP A 43 -7.07 -22.19 -2.68
CA ASP A 43 -6.36 -23.36 -3.21
C ASP A 43 -7.30 -24.22 -4.08
N ARG A 44 -6.76 -25.26 -4.74
CA ARG A 44 -7.52 -26.21 -5.57
C ARG A 44 -8.66 -26.88 -4.82
N ASP A 45 -8.52 -27.06 -3.51
CA ASP A 45 -9.52 -27.63 -2.62
C ASP A 45 -10.55 -26.59 -2.13
N GLY A 46 -10.54 -25.36 -2.66
CA GLY A 46 -11.40 -24.26 -2.22
C GLY A 46 -11.03 -23.67 -0.86
N ARG A 47 -9.92 -24.12 -0.25
CA ARG A 47 -9.44 -23.60 1.03
C ARG A 47 -8.88 -22.19 0.84
N ARG A 48 -9.32 -21.26 1.67
CA ARG A 48 -8.79 -19.90 1.67
C ARG A 48 -7.38 -19.88 2.28
N VAL A 49 -6.42 -19.41 1.50
CA VAL A 49 -5.04 -19.17 1.90
C VAL A 49 -4.81 -17.68 2.00
N ILE A 50 -4.20 -17.26 3.11
CA ILE A 50 -3.88 -15.86 3.40
C ILE A 50 -2.38 -15.78 3.63
N GLY A 51 -1.71 -14.89 2.92
CA GLY A 51 -0.27 -14.67 3.02
C GLY A 51 0.07 -13.21 3.24
N LEU A 52 1.13 -12.93 4.00
CA LEU A 52 1.69 -11.58 4.08
C LEU A 52 2.51 -11.29 2.82
N SER A 53 2.35 -10.10 2.28
CA SER A 53 3.27 -9.56 1.27
C SER A 53 4.60 -9.15 1.91
N LYS A 54 5.56 -8.72 1.09
CA LYS A 54 6.79 -8.09 1.58
C LYS A 54 6.48 -6.88 2.48
N ALA A 55 5.61 -5.97 2.02
CA ALA A 55 5.16 -4.83 2.82
C ALA A 55 4.40 -5.25 4.09
N GLY A 56 3.65 -6.35 4.05
CA GLY A 56 3.00 -6.93 5.22
C GLY A 56 3.99 -7.42 6.27
N VAL A 57 5.06 -8.09 5.83
CA VAL A 57 6.17 -8.52 6.70
C VAL A 57 6.87 -7.29 7.31
N ASP A 58 7.18 -6.27 6.53
CA ASP A 58 7.81 -5.04 7.06
C ASP A 58 6.91 -4.30 8.04
N ARG A 59 5.59 -4.34 7.83
CA ARG A 59 4.64 -3.77 8.78
C ARG A 59 4.67 -4.52 10.10
N VAL A 60 4.67 -5.86 10.09
CA VAL A 60 4.81 -6.66 11.31
C VAL A 60 6.15 -6.36 12.00
N ALA A 61 7.24 -6.27 11.24
CA ALA A 61 8.55 -5.94 11.80
C ALA A 61 8.56 -4.56 12.47
N SER A 62 7.89 -3.56 11.88
CA SER A 62 7.71 -2.24 12.48
C SER A 62 6.93 -2.30 13.80
N GLU A 63 5.85 -3.10 13.86
CA GLU A 63 5.07 -3.30 15.08
C GLU A 63 5.85 -4.04 16.18
N MET A 64 6.79 -4.93 15.81
CA MET A 64 7.73 -5.54 16.75
C MET A 64 8.70 -4.50 17.29
N ALA A 65 9.23 -3.63 16.43
CA ALA A 65 10.18 -2.59 16.82
C ALA A 65 9.58 -1.63 17.85
N MET A 66 8.30 -1.27 17.69
CA MET A 66 7.55 -0.47 18.67
C MET A 66 7.41 -1.15 20.04
N LYS A 67 7.60 -2.47 20.12
CA LYS A 67 7.55 -3.27 21.34
C LYS A 67 8.94 -3.64 21.88
N GLY A 68 9.99 -3.07 21.32
CA GLY A 68 11.37 -3.35 21.72
C GLY A 68 11.93 -4.65 21.14
N GLU A 69 11.36 -5.16 20.05
CA GLU A 69 11.94 -6.30 19.32
C GLU A 69 12.27 -5.92 17.88
N VAL A 70 13.52 -6.12 17.43
CA VAL A 70 13.93 -5.82 16.05
C VAL A 70 14.38 -7.08 15.33
N LEU A 71 14.10 -7.12 14.02
CA LEU A 71 14.56 -8.17 13.12
C LEU A 71 15.75 -7.63 12.32
N ARG A 72 16.88 -8.34 12.36
CA ARG A 72 18.09 -7.98 11.59
C ARG A 72 18.46 -9.10 10.63
N GLU A 73 18.96 -8.73 9.48
CA GLU A 73 19.66 -9.64 8.58
C GLU A 73 21.11 -9.72 9.06
N LEU A 74 21.62 -10.92 9.30
CA LEU A 74 22.91 -11.16 9.92
C LEU A 74 23.97 -11.61 8.92
N ASP A 75 23.55 -12.44 7.97
CA ASP A 75 24.43 -13.05 7.00
C ASP A 75 23.64 -13.46 5.76
N PHE A 76 24.32 -13.57 4.63
CA PHE A 76 23.74 -14.09 3.41
C PHE A 76 24.74 -14.84 2.54
N GLU A 77 24.22 -15.83 1.83
CA GLU A 77 24.96 -16.62 0.85
C GLU A 77 24.19 -16.64 -0.48
N LEU A 78 24.92 -16.49 -1.57
CA LEU A 78 24.39 -16.55 -2.92
C LEU A 78 25.08 -17.69 -3.68
N MET A 79 24.28 -18.67 -4.07
CA MET A 79 24.69 -19.75 -4.95
C MET A 79 24.11 -19.48 -6.33
N SER A 80 24.98 -19.28 -7.33
CA SER A 80 24.55 -19.06 -8.71
C SER A 80 24.70 -20.34 -9.52
N ASP A 81 23.60 -20.79 -10.10
CA ASP A 81 23.56 -21.86 -11.09
C ASP A 81 23.41 -21.27 -12.51
N ALA A 82 23.48 -22.15 -13.52
CA ALA A 82 23.32 -21.77 -14.92
C ALA A 82 21.92 -21.19 -15.23
N ASP A 83 20.88 -21.65 -14.52
CA ASP A 83 19.48 -21.32 -14.80
C ASP A 83 18.80 -20.53 -13.67
N SER A 84 19.45 -20.37 -12.53
CA SER A 84 18.84 -19.82 -11.32
C SER A 84 19.87 -19.24 -10.36
N VAL A 85 19.39 -18.45 -9.41
CA VAL A 85 20.14 -17.94 -8.26
C VAL A 85 19.43 -18.41 -7.00
N THR A 86 20.17 -19.01 -6.08
CA THR A 86 19.67 -19.39 -4.77
C THR A 86 20.27 -18.47 -3.72
N ALA A 87 19.42 -17.72 -3.04
CA ALA A 87 19.77 -16.90 -1.89
C ALA A 87 19.42 -17.62 -0.59
N VAL A 88 20.35 -17.61 0.35
CA VAL A 88 20.18 -18.05 1.74
C VAL A 88 20.45 -16.84 2.62
N VAL A 89 19.49 -16.44 3.45
CA VAL A 89 19.62 -15.28 4.34
C VAL A 89 19.41 -15.75 5.77
N LYS A 90 20.37 -15.43 6.64
CA LYS A 90 20.25 -15.60 8.09
C LYS A 90 19.67 -14.34 8.68
N ALA A 91 18.59 -14.46 9.44
CA ALA A 91 18.01 -13.36 10.21
C ALA A 91 18.00 -13.68 11.70
N GLY A 92 18.08 -12.64 12.52
CA GLY A 92 17.99 -12.72 13.98
C GLY A 92 16.88 -11.82 14.54
N ARG A 93 16.24 -12.27 15.61
CA ARG A 93 15.34 -11.47 16.44
C ARG A 93 16.10 -10.99 17.67
N PHE A 94 16.02 -9.69 17.94
CA PHE A 94 16.72 -9.05 19.05
C PHE A 94 15.71 -8.37 19.97
N ALA A 95 15.89 -8.50 21.28
CA ALA A 95 15.29 -7.58 22.24
C ALA A 95 16.17 -6.34 22.35
N VAL A 96 15.57 -5.16 22.31
CA VAL A 96 16.24 -3.87 22.43
C VAL A 96 15.84 -3.23 23.76
N SER A 97 16.82 -2.97 24.60
CA SER A 97 16.61 -2.23 25.85
C SER A 97 16.43 -0.74 25.60
N GLN A 98 15.94 0.00 26.61
CA GLN A 98 15.75 1.46 26.51
C GLN A 98 17.07 2.22 26.29
N ASP A 99 18.20 1.66 26.72
CA ASP A 99 19.53 2.20 26.48
C ASP A 99 20.17 1.72 25.15
N GLY A 100 19.39 1.05 24.30
CA GLY A 100 19.80 0.66 22.94
C GLY A 100 20.66 -0.60 22.87
N ARG A 101 20.82 -1.35 23.97
CA ARG A 101 21.51 -2.64 23.91
C ARG A 101 20.62 -3.67 23.25
N GLU A 102 21.20 -4.41 22.32
CA GLU A 102 20.51 -5.50 21.63
C GLU A 102 20.92 -6.85 22.23
N ILE A 103 19.94 -7.68 22.58
CA ILE A 103 20.13 -9.06 23.03
C ILE A 103 19.55 -9.97 21.96
N LEU A 104 20.40 -10.78 21.32
CA LEU A 104 19.96 -11.78 20.36
C LEU A 104 19.11 -12.85 21.05
N LEU A 105 17.87 -13.01 20.61
CA LEU A 105 16.92 -13.98 21.16
C LEU A 105 16.95 -15.30 20.38
N GLU A 106 16.89 -15.22 19.05
CA GLU A 106 16.83 -16.38 18.16
C GLU A 106 17.34 -16.03 16.75
N THR A 107 17.73 -17.04 15.98
CA THR A 107 18.10 -16.89 14.57
C THR A 107 17.44 -17.97 13.71
N VAL A 108 17.15 -17.63 12.46
CA VAL A 108 16.61 -18.56 11.46
C VAL A 108 17.19 -18.27 10.09
N PHE A 109 17.08 -19.25 9.20
CA PHE A 109 17.40 -19.08 7.78
C PHE A 109 16.13 -18.99 6.94
N GLY A 110 16.17 -18.09 5.96
CA GLY A 110 15.25 -18.03 4.84
C GLY A 110 15.99 -18.38 3.55
N THR A 111 15.31 -19.09 2.66
CA THR A 111 15.90 -19.53 1.40
C THR A 111 14.99 -19.18 0.25
N LYS A 112 15.56 -18.80 -0.89
CA LYS A 112 14.82 -18.62 -2.14
C LYS A 112 15.68 -19.00 -3.33
N ARG A 113 15.18 -19.92 -4.15
CA ARG A 113 15.68 -20.17 -5.51
C ARG A 113 14.83 -19.37 -6.49
N GLN A 114 15.49 -18.53 -7.30
CA GLN A 114 14.87 -17.68 -8.30
C GLN A 114 15.41 -18.03 -9.69
N PRO A 115 14.56 -18.37 -10.67
CA PRO A 115 15.01 -18.63 -12.04
C PRO A 115 15.52 -17.36 -12.70
N ARG A 116 16.59 -17.46 -13.50
CA ARG A 116 17.16 -16.35 -14.29
C ARG A 116 16.26 -15.89 -15.42
N LYS A 117 15.34 -16.75 -15.84
CA LYS A 117 14.37 -16.49 -16.89
C LYS A 117 12.99 -16.35 -16.28
N ARG A 118 12.25 -15.32 -16.68
CA ARG A 118 10.86 -15.10 -16.28
C ARG A 118 9.93 -15.06 -17.47
N GLU A 119 8.69 -15.50 -17.24
CA GLU A 119 7.61 -15.41 -18.21
C GLU A 119 6.90 -14.07 -18.08
N ILE A 120 6.97 -13.25 -19.13
CA ILE A 120 6.29 -11.96 -19.21
C ILE A 120 5.15 -12.08 -20.20
N TYR A 121 3.96 -11.63 -19.80
CA TYR A 121 2.84 -11.52 -20.74
C TYR A 121 3.11 -10.42 -21.76
N VAL A 122 3.04 -10.77 -23.04
CA VAL A 122 3.09 -9.78 -24.11
C VAL A 122 1.84 -8.92 -23.98
N ARG A 123 2.01 -7.62 -23.74
CA ARG A 123 0.88 -6.68 -23.63
C ARG A 123 0.67 -5.94 -24.95
N GLY A 124 -0.59 -5.75 -25.33
CA GLY A 124 -0.99 -4.93 -26.46
C GLY A 124 -0.80 -3.44 -26.18
N LYS A 125 -1.10 -2.59 -27.17
CA LYS A 125 -1.04 -1.12 -27.02
C LYS A 125 -1.99 -0.59 -25.93
N ASP A 126 -3.00 -1.37 -25.59
CA ASP A 126 -3.99 -1.13 -24.55
C ASP A 126 -3.56 -1.64 -23.16
N GLY A 127 -2.34 -2.16 -23.02
CA GLY A 127 -1.80 -2.67 -21.76
C GLY A 127 -2.39 -4.01 -21.31
N LYS A 128 -3.30 -4.61 -22.11
CA LYS A 128 -3.90 -5.92 -21.82
C LYS A 128 -3.03 -7.04 -22.39
N PRO A 129 -3.02 -8.24 -21.77
CA PRO A 129 -2.32 -9.39 -22.34
C PRO A 129 -2.83 -9.70 -23.74
N VAL A 130 -1.92 -9.85 -24.71
CA VAL A 130 -2.24 -10.32 -26.05
C VAL A 130 -2.67 -11.78 -25.93
N ILE A 131 -3.89 -12.09 -26.35
CA ILE A 131 -4.42 -13.44 -26.36
C ILE A 131 -4.28 -14.00 -27.77
N LYS A 132 -3.63 -15.16 -27.91
CA LYS A 132 -3.54 -15.92 -29.16
C LYS A 132 -4.02 -17.34 -28.90
N ASP A 133 -4.90 -17.85 -29.73
CA ASP A 133 -5.47 -19.20 -29.60
C ASP A 133 -6.12 -19.45 -28.22
N GLY A 134 -6.74 -18.41 -27.65
CA GLY A 134 -7.40 -18.47 -26.34
C GLY A 134 -6.46 -18.44 -25.13
N GLN A 135 -5.13 -18.40 -25.34
CA GLN A 135 -4.15 -18.31 -24.27
C GLN A 135 -3.38 -16.98 -24.31
N PRO A 136 -3.04 -16.39 -23.15
CA PRO A 136 -2.22 -15.20 -23.10
C PRO A 136 -0.80 -15.52 -23.59
N VAL A 137 -0.33 -14.76 -24.57
CA VAL A 137 1.02 -14.92 -25.15
C VAL A 137 2.05 -14.54 -24.10
N LYS A 138 3.00 -15.46 -23.89
CA LYS A 138 4.11 -15.28 -22.96
C LYS A 138 5.41 -15.17 -23.75
N ARG A 139 6.31 -14.30 -23.29
CA ARG A 139 7.69 -14.22 -23.72
C ARG A 139 8.58 -14.59 -22.55
N VAL A 140 9.62 -15.37 -22.82
CA VAL A 140 10.66 -15.67 -21.84
C VAL A 140 11.76 -14.63 -22.02
N GLU A 141 12.08 -13.92 -20.95
CA GLU A 141 13.16 -12.93 -20.91
C GLU A 141 14.07 -13.20 -19.72
N GLU A 142 15.33 -12.77 -19.83
CA GLU A 142 16.23 -12.76 -18.67
C GLU A 142 15.76 -11.71 -17.67
N ASP A 143 15.75 -12.07 -16.39
CA ASP A 143 15.41 -11.15 -15.32
C ASP A 143 16.66 -10.41 -14.84
N PRO A 144 16.78 -9.10 -15.12
CA PRO A 144 17.93 -8.32 -14.67
C PRO A 144 17.98 -8.17 -13.14
N PHE A 145 16.85 -8.41 -12.45
CA PHE A 145 16.73 -8.27 -10.99
C PHE A 145 16.71 -9.61 -10.25
N VAL A 146 17.17 -10.69 -10.90
CA VAL A 146 17.10 -12.06 -10.34
C VAL A 146 17.77 -12.17 -8.97
N VAL A 147 18.89 -11.47 -8.76
CA VAL A 147 19.66 -11.52 -7.51
C VAL A 147 18.91 -10.78 -6.40
N GLU A 148 18.45 -9.57 -6.68
CA GLU A 148 17.72 -8.72 -5.74
C GLU A 148 16.41 -9.38 -5.32
N VAL A 149 15.67 -9.92 -6.28
CA VAL A 149 14.44 -10.66 -6.02
C VAL A 149 14.70 -11.88 -5.14
N ALA A 150 15.74 -12.67 -5.43
CA ALA A 150 16.09 -13.83 -4.62
C ALA A 150 16.44 -13.41 -3.17
N MET A 151 17.27 -12.39 -3.02
CA MET A 151 17.71 -11.86 -1.72
C MET A 151 16.54 -11.32 -0.90
N VAL A 152 15.72 -10.44 -1.47
CA VAL A 152 14.58 -9.83 -0.76
C VAL A 152 13.57 -10.89 -0.33
N LYS A 153 13.26 -11.86 -1.19
CA LYS A 153 12.35 -12.95 -0.84
C LYS A 153 12.94 -13.89 0.21
N ALA A 154 14.23 -14.22 0.14
CA ALA A 154 14.90 -15.03 1.17
C ALA A 154 14.89 -14.32 2.53
N ALA A 155 15.25 -13.02 2.56
CA ALA A 155 15.21 -12.20 3.76
C ALA A 155 13.80 -12.10 4.35
N ARG A 156 12.79 -11.86 3.50
CA ARG A 156 11.38 -11.86 3.92
C ARG A 156 10.97 -13.20 4.54
N ASN A 157 11.32 -14.32 3.90
CA ASN A 157 11.03 -15.66 4.40
C ASN A 157 11.69 -15.89 5.77
N ALA A 158 12.93 -15.42 5.97
CA ALA A 158 13.61 -15.49 7.26
C ALA A 158 12.87 -14.66 8.32
N LYS A 159 12.60 -13.38 8.03
CA LYS A 159 11.88 -12.46 8.93
C LYS A 159 10.50 -12.98 9.33
N ARG A 160 9.72 -13.50 8.37
CA ARG A 160 8.38 -14.06 8.64
C ARG A 160 8.40 -15.21 9.64
N ARG A 161 9.47 -16.01 9.70
CA ARG A 161 9.62 -17.13 10.64
C ARG A 161 9.96 -16.68 12.06
N LEU A 162 10.51 -15.47 12.23
CA LEU A 162 10.82 -14.86 13.53
C LEU A 162 9.64 -14.11 14.15
N MET A 163 8.58 -13.90 13.39
CA MET A 163 7.43 -13.08 13.77
C MET A 163 6.42 -13.87 14.62
N PRO A 164 5.92 -13.29 15.72
CA PRO A 164 4.83 -13.90 16.49
C PRO A 164 3.53 -14.01 15.69
N GLU A 165 2.93 -15.20 15.62
CA GLU A 165 1.69 -15.45 14.86
C GLU A 165 0.50 -14.57 15.31
N SER A 166 0.48 -14.21 16.60
CA SER A 166 -0.52 -13.29 17.16
C SER A 166 -0.43 -11.89 16.55
N LEU A 167 0.78 -11.42 16.23
CA LEU A 167 1.00 -10.13 15.62
C LEU A 167 0.70 -10.15 14.12
N ILE A 168 1.08 -11.25 13.45
CA ILE A 168 0.72 -11.47 12.04
C ILE A 168 -0.79 -11.45 11.85
N THR A 169 -1.53 -12.14 12.71
CA THR A 169 -3.00 -12.17 12.66
C THR A 169 -3.58 -10.77 12.80
N LYS A 170 -3.08 -9.97 13.76
CA LYS A 170 -3.51 -8.58 13.94
C LYS A 170 -3.24 -7.71 12.71
N VAL A 171 -2.06 -7.84 12.09
CA VAL A 171 -1.72 -7.10 10.87
C VAL A 171 -2.60 -7.53 9.69
N ILE A 172 -2.95 -8.82 9.59
CA ILE A 172 -3.88 -9.33 8.59
C ILE A 172 -5.28 -8.72 8.78
N ASP A 173 -5.78 -8.69 10.01
CA ASP A 173 -7.11 -8.12 10.32
C ASP A 173 -7.15 -6.62 10.06
N MET A 174 -6.10 -5.89 10.44
CA MET A 174 -5.92 -4.47 10.11
C MET A 174 -5.90 -4.25 8.59
N ALA A 175 -5.12 -5.04 7.84
CA ALA A 175 -5.06 -4.91 6.38
C ALA A 175 -6.42 -5.15 5.72
N ARG A 176 -7.24 -6.06 6.27
CA ARG A 176 -8.63 -6.28 5.83
C ARG A 176 -9.51 -5.06 6.07
N GLN A 177 -9.41 -4.44 7.24
CA GLN A 177 -10.17 -3.24 7.59
C GLN A 177 -9.77 -2.05 6.71
N GLU A 178 -8.49 -1.94 6.37
CA GLU A 178 -7.93 -0.87 5.52
C GLU A 178 -8.11 -1.11 4.02
N GLY A 179 -8.64 -2.27 3.61
CA GLY A 179 -8.77 -2.62 2.19
C GLY A 179 -7.44 -2.94 1.48
N LYS A 180 -6.35 -3.15 2.23
CA LYS A 180 -5.00 -3.47 1.70
C LYS A 180 -4.79 -4.95 1.41
N VAL A 181 -5.88 -5.66 1.11
CA VAL A 181 -5.87 -7.08 0.76
C VAL A 181 -6.06 -7.23 -0.73
N ARG A 182 -5.08 -7.85 -1.39
CA ARG A 182 -5.19 -8.19 -2.81
C ARG A 182 -5.70 -9.62 -2.94
N LYS A 183 -6.91 -9.75 -3.48
CA LYS A 183 -7.49 -11.06 -3.84
C LYS A 183 -6.87 -11.55 -5.14
N LEU A 184 -6.30 -12.75 -5.13
CA LEU A 184 -5.78 -13.43 -6.31
C LEU A 184 -6.78 -14.54 -6.67
N GLY A 185 -7.60 -14.29 -7.69
CA GLY A 185 -8.57 -15.26 -8.20
C GLY A 185 -8.21 -15.75 -9.61
N PRO A 186 -8.82 -16.86 -10.06
CA PRO A 186 -8.87 -17.14 -11.49
C PRO A 186 -9.53 -15.93 -12.20
N PRO A 187 -9.21 -15.63 -13.47
CA PRO A 187 -9.94 -14.62 -14.20
C PRO A 187 -11.42 -15.00 -14.14
N GLU A 188 -12.24 -14.18 -13.47
CA GLU A 188 -13.68 -14.35 -13.51
C GLU A 188 -14.08 -14.28 -14.98
N GLU A 189 -14.74 -15.32 -15.48
CA GLU A 189 -15.38 -15.26 -16.79
C GLU A 189 -16.29 -14.02 -16.79
N PRO A 190 -16.35 -13.24 -17.88
CA PRO A 190 -17.35 -12.19 -18.01
C PRO A 190 -18.71 -12.89 -17.92
N THR A 191 -19.30 -12.85 -16.73
CA THR A 191 -20.53 -13.57 -16.46
C THR A 191 -21.61 -12.80 -17.20
N ALA A 192 -22.11 -13.40 -18.28
CA ALA A 192 -23.29 -12.91 -18.97
C ALA A 192 -24.39 -12.68 -17.93
N SER A 193 -24.89 -11.45 -17.92
CA SER A 193 -25.97 -10.95 -17.08
C SER A 193 -27.16 -11.91 -17.09
N ARG A 194 -27.34 -12.65 -15.99
CA ARG A 194 -28.56 -13.39 -15.73
C ARG A 194 -29.44 -12.53 -14.79
N PRO A 195 -30.72 -12.30 -15.13
CA PRO A 195 -31.56 -11.36 -14.38
C PRO A 195 -31.85 -11.89 -12.98
N PRO A 196 -31.96 -11.00 -11.97
CA PRO A 196 -32.15 -11.40 -10.59
C PRO A 196 -33.56 -11.97 -10.37
N THR A 197 -33.62 -13.18 -9.83
CA THR A 197 -34.83 -13.73 -9.21
C THR A 197 -34.86 -13.28 -7.74
N PRO A 198 -36.00 -12.81 -7.20
CA PRO A 198 -36.03 -12.09 -5.92
C PRO A 198 -35.86 -13.07 -4.74
N SER A 199 -34.74 -12.93 -4.03
CA SER A 199 -34.58 -13.55 -2.72
C SER A 199 -35.12 -12.62 -1.64
N ARG A 200 -36.04 -13.17 -0.87
CA ARG A 200 -36.72 -12.69 0.33
C ARG A 200 -35.81 -11.85 1.24
N GLN A 201 -36.23 -10.59 1.45
CA GLN A 201 -35.61 -9.63 2.36
C GLN A 201 -35.82 -10.07 3.82
N GLU A 202 -34.73 -10.34 4.53
CA GLU A 202 -34.68 -10.11 5.97
C GLU A 202 -34.35 -8.64 6.20
N THR A 203 -35.24 -7.98 6.95
CA THR A 203 -35.19 -6.57 7.33
C THR A 203 -33.93 -6.25 8.12
N LYS A 204 -33.01 -5.50 7.49
CA LYS A 204 -32.03 -4.67 8.18
C LYS A 204 -32.15 -3.25 7.64
N ALA A 205 -32.05 -2.28 8.57
CA ALA A 205 -32.34 -0.85 8.46
C ALA A 205 -31.97 -0.16 7.12
N PRO A 206 -32.68 0.92 6.74
CA PRO A 206 -32.48 1.58 5.45
C PRO A 206 -31.04 2.10 5.30
N ALA A 207 -30.42 1.76 4.18
CA ALA A 207 -29.12 2.27 3.77
C ALA A 207 -29.17 3.81 3.62
N PRO A 208 -28.12 4.55 4.04
CA PRO A 208 -28.02 5.96 3.68
C PRO A 208 -27.84 6.06 2.16
N GLU A 209 -28.52 7.04 1.59
CA GLU A 209 -28.46 7.44 0.18
C GLU A 209 -27.02 7.38 -0.34
N SER A 210 -26.85 6.85 -1.55
CA SER A 210 -25.55 6.82 -2.24
C SER A 210 -24.90 8.20 -2.20
N ASP A 211 -23.83 8.30 -1.42
CA ASP A 211 -23.03 9.51 -1.26
C ASP A 211 -22.30 9.83 -2.57
N ILE A 212 -21.98 11.11 -2.78
CA ILE A 212 -21.25 11.56 -3.98
C ILE A 212 -19.78 11.12 -3.89
N SER A 213 -19.12 10.94 -5.04
CA SER A 213 -17.68 10.60 -5.03
C SER A 213 -16.84 11.77 -4.52
N GLN A 214 -15.61 11.50 -4.06
CA GLN A 214 -14.67 12.55 -3.65
C GLN A 214 -14.37 13.53 -4.80
N GLU A 215 -14.32 13.04 -6.03
CA GLU A 215 -14.07 13.85 -7.22
C GLU A 215 -15.24 14.80 -7.48
N ASP A 216 -16.47 14.31 -7.38
CA ASP A 216 -17.69 15.12 -7.52
C ASP A 216 -17.82 16.16 -6.41
N PHE A 217 -17.43 15.80 -5.19
CA PHE A 217 -17.39 16.72 -4.06
C PHE A 217 -16.42 17.87 -4.31
N VAL A 218 -15.19 17.58 -4.73
CA VAL A 218 -14.18 18.60 -5.03
C VAL A 218 -14.63 19.49 -6.19
N LEU A 219 -15.26 18.92 -7.21
CA LEU A 219 -15.77 19.67 -8.36
C LEU A 219 -16.89 20.64 -7.94
N GLN A 220 -17.80 20.21 -7.07
CA GLN A 220 -18.87 21.07 -6.54
C GLN A 220 -18.36 22.11 -5.53
N ALA A 221 -17.38 21.77 -4.68
CA ALA A 221 -16.75 22.74 -3.78
C ALA A 221 -16.00 23.83 -4.58
N LYS A 222 -15.36 23.47 -5.70
CA LYS A 222 -14.77 24.46 -6.62
C LYS A 222 -15.82 25.39 -7.24
N ALA A 223 -17.00 24.86 -7.58
CA ALA A 223 -18.10 25.69 -8.06
C ALA A 223 -18.60 26.70 -7.01
N LYS A 224 -18.44 26.40 -5.71
CA LYS A 224 -18.70 27.31 -4.58
C LYS A 224 -17.56 28.29 -4.27
N GLY A 225 -16.48 28.28 -5.05
CA GLY A 225 -15.35 29.20 -4.92
C GLY A 225 -14.17 28.70 -4.06
N TYR A 226 -14.13 27.42 -3.70
CA TYR A 226 -13.02 26.84 -2.93
C TYR A 226 -11.93 26.27 -3.84
N THR A 227 -10.67 26.69 -3.66
CA THR A 227 -9.59 26.30 -4.57
C THR A 227 -8.83 25.04 -4.13
N ASN A 228 -8.82 24.74 -2.83
CA ASN A 228 -8.02 23.67 -2.24
C ASN A 228 -8.68 23.09 -0.98
N TRP A 229 -8.17 21.94 -0.53
CA TRP A 229 -8.70 21.24 0.65
C TRP A 229 -8.55 22.01 1.95
N ARG A 230 -7.52 22.85 2.12
CA ARG A 230 -7.33 23.62 3.36
C ARG A 230 -8.49 24.58 3.58
N GLU A 231 -8.90 25.31 2.54
CA GLU A 231 -10.05 26.22 2.63
C GLU A 231 -11.37 25.50 2.89
N ILE A 232 -11.54 24.29 2.33
CA ILE A 232 -12.73 23.46 2.54
C ILE A 232 -12.80 22.99 3.99
N LEU A 233 -11.68 22.52 4.54
CA LEU A 233 -11.60 22.06 5.92
C LEU A 233 -11.83 23.20 6.91
N GLU A 234 -11.24 24.36 6.66
CA GLU A 234 -11.41 25.58 7.47
C GLU A 234 -12.88 26.04 7.47
N ALA A 235 -13.53 26.09 6.30
CA ALA A 235 -14.94 26.47 6.21
C ALA A 235 -15.91 25.48 6.86
N LEU A 236 -15.51 24.21 6.98
CA LEU A 236 -16.28 23.16 7.65
C LEU A 236 -15.94 23.01 9.14
N GLY A 237 -14.91 23.71 9.63
CA GLY A 237 -14.45 23.60 11.03
C GLY A 237 -13.89 22.23 11.40
N VAL A 238 -13.34 21.50 10.42
CA VAL A 238 -12.78 20.14 10.61
C VAL A 238 -11.28 20.13 10.37
N HIS A 239 -10.57 19.18 10.98
CA HIS A 239 -9.10 19.15 10.93
C HIS A 239 -8.54 18.19 9.87
N SER A 240 -9.39 17.33 9.28
CA SER A 240 -8.94 16.31 8.34
C SER A 240 -9.99 15.96 7.27
N THR A 241 -9.52 15.49 6.11
CA THR A 241 -10.38 14.94 5.05
C THR A 241 -11.09 13.66 5.46
N LYS A 242 -10.59 12.99 6.51
CA LYS A 242 -11.24 11.81 7.11
C LYS A 242 -12.54 12.20 7.82
N GLU A 243 -12.55 13.29 8.58
CA GLU A 243 -13.76 13.83 9.23
C GLU A 243 -14.81 14.23 8.18
N VAL A 244 -14.38 14.80 7.05
CA VAL A 244 -15.29 15.12 5.92
C VAL A 244 -15.94 13.85 5.35
N ARG A 245 -15.18 12.75 5.21
CA ARG A 245 -15.71 11.46 4.75
C ARG A 245 -16.68 10.84 5.76
N GLU A 246 -16.38 10.94 7.06
CA GLU A 246 -17.25 10.45 8.13
C GLU A 246 -18.58 11.22 8.18
N MET A 247 -18.58 12.49 7.77
CA MET A 247 -19.80 13.29 7.62
C MET A 247 -20.61 13.00 6.36
N THR A 248 -20.10 12.22 5.39
CA THR A 248 -20.57 12.09 4.00
C THR A 248 -20.36 13.35 3.16
N TYR A 249 -19.89 13.18 1.93
CA TYR A 249 -19.55 14.28 1.03
C TYR A 249 -20.78 15.13 0.67
N ARG A 250 -21.96 14.52 0.50
CA ARG A 250 -23.20 15.25 0.24
C ARG A 250 -23.59 16.17 1.40
N LYS A 251 -23.43 15.70 2.65
CA LYS A 251 -23.73 16.52 3.84
C LYS A 251 -22.69 17.62 4.03
N ALA A 252 -21.41 17.32 3.84
CA ALA A 252 -20.34 18.31 3.88
C ALA A 252 -20.56 19.42 2.83
N LEU A 253 -21.01 19.06 1.61
CA LEU A 253 -21.31 20.03 0.57
C LEU A 253 -22.49 20.96 0.93
N GLY A 254 -23.50 20.42 1.63
CA GLY A 254 -24.62 21.19 2.15
C GLY A 254 -24.24 22.18 3.25
N GLN A 255 -23.14 21.94 3.97
CA GLN A 255 -22.64 22.81 5.04
C GLN A 255 -21.60 23.84 4.56
N LEU A 256 -21.03 23.68 3.37
CA LEU A 256 -20.11 24.65 2.77
C LEU A 256 -20.85 25.94 2.39
N PRO A 257 -20.48 27.12 2.93
CA PRO A 257 -21.04 28.40 2.52
C PRO A 257 -20.63 28.76 1.08
N ASP A 258 -21.46 29.49 0.36
CA ASP A 258 -21.16 29.93 -1.01
C ASP A 258 -20.29 31.19 -0.97
N LYS A 259 -19.01 31.10 -1.36
CA LYS A 259 -18.12 32.28 -1.47
C LYS A 259 -18.50 33.21 -2.64
N THR A 260 -19.33 32.73 -3.56
CA THR A 260 -19.73 33.44 -4.78
C THR A 260 -21.06 34.19 -4.67
N SER A 261 -21.69 34.20 -3.49
CA SER A 261 -22.90 35.01 -3.27
C SER A 261 -22.50 36.39 -2.73
N PRO A 262 -22.89 37.50 -3.39
CA PRO A 262 -22.57 38.83 -2.90
C PRO A 262 -23.37 39.14 -1.63
N GLU A 263 -22.69 39.28 -0.49
CA GLU A 263 -23.31 39.92 0.67
C GLU A 263 -23.45 41.43 0.44
N PRO A 264 -24.57 42.04 0.89
CA PRO A 264 -24.85 43.45 0.70
C PRO A 264 -23.94 44.33 1.58
N GLU A 265 -23.50 45.43 0.98
CA GLU A 265 -22.74 46.51 1.62
C GLU A 265 -23.39 47.00 2.92
N GLY A 266 -22.56 47.19 3.95
CA GLY A 266 -23.01 47.55 5.29
C GLY A 266 -21.95 48.24 6.15
N ILE A 267 -21.49 49.41 5.71
CA ILE A 267 -21.18 50.60 6.53
C ILE A 267 -19.98 50.54 7.51
N SER A 268 -18.92 51.23 7.07
CA SER A 268 -17.99 52.14 7.76
C SER A 268 -17.85 52.14 9.30
N GLY A 269 -16.59 52.17 9.74
CA GLY A 269 -16.21 52.66 11.07
C GLY A 269 -14.69 52.77 11.23
N THR A 270 -14.09 53.78 10.60
CA THR A 270 -12.76 54.32 10.93
C THR A 270 -12.67 54.77 12.39
N VAL A 271 -11.61 54.39 13.12
CA VAL A 271 -10.83 55.33 13.94
C VAL A 271 -9.35 54.90 13.92
N ASP A 272 -8.57 55.90 13.60
CA ASP A 272 -7.12 56.04 13.54
C ASP A 272 -6.56 56.25 14.96
N GLU A 273 -5.43 55.64 15.31
CA GLU A 273 -4.47 56.25 16.23
C GLU A 273 -3.13 55.50 16.16
N GLY A 274 -2.12 56.19 15.63
CA GLY A 274 -0.75 55.70 15.55
C GLY A 274 0.02 55.81 16.87
N VAL A 275 1.30 55.46 16.81
CA VAL A 275 2.44 56.29 17.25
C VAL A 275 3.72 55.43 17.40
N SER A 276 4.79 56.04 16.89
CA SER A 276 6.22 55.91 17.19
C SER A 276 7.06 54.77 16.65
N ALA A 277 8.01 55.22 15.82
CA ALA A 277 9.31 54.65 15.54
C ALA A 277 10.23 54.64 16.78
N SER A 278 11.17 53.69 16.79
CA SER A 278 12.58 53.78 17.20
C SER A 278 13.24 52.46 16.75
N GLU A 279 14.21 52.43 15.82
CA GLU A 279 15.61 52.87 15.88
C GLU A 279 16.55 51.76 16.42
N GLU A 280 17.46 51.35 15.53
CA GLU A 280 18.81 50.78 15.69
C GLU A 280 19.13 49.69 16.73
N ALA A 281 19.79 48.60 16.28
CA ALA A 281 21.25 48.44 16.43
C ALA A 281 21.73 46.99 16.19
N GLU A 282 22.99 46.93 15.74
CA GLU A 282 23.82 45.82 15.30
C GLU A 282 24.11 44.75 16.37
N ALA A 283 24.46 43.53 15.93
CA ALA A 283 25.80 42.93 16.14
C ALA A 283 25.77 41.40 15.96
N GLU A 284 26.53 40.90 14.98
CA GLU A 284 27.11 39.55 15.00
C GLU A 284 28.19 39.46 16.08
N PRO A 285 28.51 38.24 16.55
CA PRO A 285 29.88 37.80 16.29
C PRO A 285 30.05 36.30 15.95
N ALA A 286 30.87 36.10 14.92
CA ALA A 286 31.91 35.08 14.73
C ALA A 286 31.90 33.82 15.62
N LEU A 287 31.69 32.65 14.99
CA LEU A 287 32.14 31.35 15.50
C LEU A 287 33.62 31.17 15.17
N MET A 288 34.45 31.07 16.22
CA MET A 288 35.84 30.63 16.14
C MET A 288 35.91 29.12 15.89
N GLU A 289 36.69 28.74 14.88
CA GLU A 289 37.21 27.39 14.69
C GLU A 289 38.10 27.00 15.87
N ALA A 290 37.92 25.78 16.38
CA ALA A 290 38.85 25.13 17.27
C ALA A 290 39.28 23.81 16.65
N ASP A 291 40.46 23.84 16.03
CA ASP A 291 41.30 22.67 15.78
C ASP A 291 41.61 21.96 17.10
N LEU A 292 41.34 20.66 17.17
CA LEU A 292 41.95 19.76 18.14
C LEU A 292 42.31 18.45 17.45
N ASP A 293 43.55 18.41 16.96
CA ASP A 293 44.32 17.17 16.75
C ASP A 293 44.76 16.61 18.11
N PHE A 294 44.43 15.34 18.36
CA PHE A 294 45.18 14.41 19.22
C PHE A 294 44.93 12.97 18.79
#